data_AF-A0A443HRE0-F1
#
_entry.id   AF-A0A443HRE0-F1
#
_cell.length_a   1.000
_cell.length_b   1.000
_cell.length_c   1.000
_cell.angle_alpha   90.00
_cell.angle_beta   90.00
_cell.angle_gamma   90.00
#
_symmetry.space_group_name_H-M   'P 1'
#
loop_
_entity.id
_entity.type
_entity.pdbx_description
1 polymer ?
#
loop_
_entity_poly.entity_id
_entity_poly.type
_entity_poly.pdbx_seq_one_letter_code
_entity_poly.pdbx_strand_id
1 'polypeptide(L)'
;MVTPTPCEHPIFKELAALQEGIDVFPNPEVSDYTSCRAYTKTATRCQLGLKGKAPRANALLSEFREMDKCPRTDIFYHQLKEFLTITHCGKHQEKPLARLDEWRKQREQAASSLSKDTSSTATGTDYFSSIASLSEAGSTATSILPLSIEQPTEHSPACQSIIDSLSSSSRSLRDAPSREQAPEITHCERVEELETSVEDLTLSTSHHTTASDGSCHDEAEVRITGIGLASLQRKGTLRDTSPVLKEIYKYLTGEEQKEGIVYVLEHVEIKGLFKVGCTRETAAKRHHQPGNCYGTNTKVIHETTDGPFVGAQKAKRLAQAILRHHKLQVIKCEQCGKGHKEWFWAQREVVLDTVKIVERFVQLPAYTLQDGRMKLSPVAEERMEKMCNFS
;
A
#
# COMPACT_ATOMS: atom_id res chain seq x y z
N MET A 1 -24.87 -12.09 7.64
CA MET A 1 -23.91 -11.67 8.69
C MET A 1 -22.84 -10.85 7.99
N VAL A 2 -22.47 -9.68 8.52
CA VAL A 2 -21.40 -8.85 7.94
C VAL A 2 -20.07 -9.43 8.42
N THR A 3 -19.21 -9.85 7.49
CA THR A 3 -17.84 -10.23 7.82
C THR A 3 -17.06 -8.98 8.24
N PRO A 4 -16.43 -8.95 9.44
CA PRO A 4 -15.60 -7.83 9.86
C PRO A 4 -14.49 -7.58 8.83
N THR A 5 -14.14 -6.32 8.59
CA THR A 5 -13.01 -6.06 7.70
C THR A 5 -11.71 -6.53 8.36
N PRO A 6 -10.70 -6.98 7.59
CA PRO A 6 -9.53 -7.66 8.16
C PRO A 6 -8.74 -6.94 9.27
N CYS A 7 -8.88 -5.62 9.39
CA CYS A 7 -8.23 -4.82 10.44
C CYS A 7 -9.05 -4.72 11.75
N GLU A 8 -10.35 -5.02 11.70
CA GLU A 8 -11.26 -5.00 12.86
C GLU A 8 -11.29 -6.36 13.58
N HIS A 9 -10.92 -7.43 12.88
CA HIS A 9 -10.92 -8.78 13.43
C HIS A 9 -9.89 -8.93 14.57
N PRO A 10 -10.28 -9.34 15.78
CA PRO A 10 -9.42 -9.25 16.96
C PRO A 10 -8.13 -10.06 16.82
N ILE A 11 -8.17 -11.24 16.19
CA ILE A 11 -6.97 -12.05 15.96
C ILE A 11 -6.03 -11.42 14.93
N PHE A 12 -6.54 -10.80 13.87
CA PHE A 12 -5.68 -10.19 12.85
C PHE A 12 -5.05 -8.87 13.34
N LYS A 13 -5.73 -8.14 14.23
CA LYS A 13 -5.15 -7.00 14.96
C LYS A 13 -3.96 -7.42 15.83
N GLU A 14 -4.10 -8.49 16.61
CA GLU A 14 -3.02 -9.03 17.46
C GLU A 14 -1.88 -9.61 16.60
N LEU A 15 -2.21 -10.32 15.52
CA LEU A 15 -1.23 -10.84 14.55
C LEU A 15 -0.46 -9.70 13.85
N ALA A 16 -1.10 -8.56 13.59
CA ALA A 16 -0.45 -7.36 13.06
C ALA A 16 0.59 -6.82 14.06
N ALA A 17 0.21 -6.63 15.31
CA ALA A 17 1.09 -6.13 16.38
C ALA A 17 2.27 -7.10 16.66
N LEU A 18 2.05 -8.40 16.55
CA LEU A 18 3.10 -9.43 16.63
C LEU A 18 4.11 -9.37 15.48
N GLN A 19 3.66 -8.97 14.28
CA GLN A 19 4.44 -9.03 13.04
C GLN A 19 4.99 -7.67 12.60
N GLU A 20 4.59 -6.58 13.26
CA GLU A 20 4.96 -5.21 12.95
C GLU A 20 6.50 -5.02 12.91
N GLY A 21 7.00 -4.55 11.76
CA GLY A 21 8.44 -4.37 11.52
C GLY A 21 9.24 -5.67 11.34
N ILE A 22 8.60 -6.85 11.45
CA ILE A 22 9.22 -8.16 11.21
C ILE A 22 8.79 -8.72 9.86
N ASP A 23 7.48 -8.71 9.55
CA ASP A 23 6.91 -9.33 8.35
C ASP A 23 6.22 -8.34 7.41
N VAL A 24 6.12 -8.72 6.15
CA VAL A 24 5.04 -8.22 5.28
C VAL A 24 3.72 -8.77 5.82
N PHE A 25 2.88 -7.91 6.42
CA PHE A 25 1.57 -8.29 6.97
C PHE A 25 0.78 -9.15 5.96
N PRO A 26 0.15 -10.27 6.38
CA PRO A 26 -0.50 -11.14 5.44
C PRO A 26 -1.76 -10.43 4.96
N ASN A 27 -1.90 -10.21 3.66
CA ASN A 27 -3.24 -10.01 3.12
C ASN A 27 -3.96 -11.36 3.34
N PRO A 28 -4.98 -11.45 4.20
CA PRO A 28 -5.57 -12.73 4.56
C PRO A 28 -6.38 -13.34 3.41
N GLU A 29 -6.57 -12.60 2.31
CA GLU A 29 -7.32 -13.02 1.13
C GLU A 29 -6.41 -13.52 -0.01
N VAL A 30 -5.11 -13.17 -0.01
CA VAL A 30 -4.22 -13.33 -1.18
C VAL A 30 -2.78 -13.76 -0.81
N SER A 31 -2.54 -14.20 0.43
CA SER A 31 -1.21 -14.68 0.82
C SER A 31 -0.94 -16.07 0.25
N ASP A 32 -0.02 -16.13 -0.72
CA ASP A 32 0.35 -17.37 -1.41
C ASP A 32 1.20 -18.34 -0.55
N TYR A 33 1.81 -17.83 0.52
CA TYR A 33 2.70 -18.53 1.46
C TYR A 33 3.83 -19.35 0.80
N THR A 34 4.15 -19.08 -0.47
CA THR A 34 5.19 -19.75 -1.26
C THR A 34 6.60 -19.39 -0.78
N SER A 35 6.74 -18.25 -0.12
CA SER A 35 8.01 -17.65 0.29
C SER A 35 7.91 -17.00 1.67
N CYS A 36 9.04 -16.96 2.38
CA CYS A 36 9.18 -16.40 3.72
C CYS A 36 8.61 -14.97 3.82
N ARG A 37 7.91 -14.67 4.92
CA ARG A 37 7.23 -13.38 5.11
C ARG A 37 8.07 -12.28 5.74
N ALA A 38 9.13 -12.65 6.46
CA ALA A 38 10.03 -11.70 7.11
C ALA A 38 10.74 -10.74 6.13
N TYR A 39 10.97 -9.51 6.59
CA TYR A 39 11.83 -8.54 5.94
C TYR A 39 13.31 -8.93 6.04
N THR A 40 14.04 -8.67 4.97
CA THR A 40 15.50 -8.64 4.96
C THR A 40 16.01 -7.32 5.57
N LYS A 41 17.34 -7.22 5.78
CA LYS A 41 18.01 -5.98 6.22
C LYS A 41 17.76 -4.77 5.29
N THR A 42 17.33 -4.99 4.04
CA THR A 42 17.01 -3.94 3.07
C THR A 42 15.50 -3.63 2.98
N ALA A 43 14.71 -4.05 3.97
CA ALA A 43 13.25 -3.90 3.99
C ALA A 43 12.52 -4.50 2.77
N THR A 44 13.08 -5.57 2.18
CA THR A 44 12.45 -6.36 1.10
C THR A 44 12.00 -7.72 1.64
N ARG A 45 10.95 -8.34 1.07
CA ARG A 45 10.49 -9.68 1.47
C ARG A 45 11.58 -10.73 1.22
N CYS A 46 11.79 -11.64 2.16
CA CYS A 46 12.70 -12.76 2.00
C CYS A 46 12.23 -13.72 0.89
N GLN A 47 13.09 -13.95 -0.11
CA GLN A 47 12.78 -14.78 -1.28
C GLN A 47 12.97 -16.30 -1.05
N LEU A 48 13.20 -16.75 0.20
CA LEU A 48 13.39 -18.18 0.45
C LEU A 48 12.03 -18.90 0.40
N GLY A 49 11.91 -19.87 -0.50
CA GLY A 49 10.70 -20.66 -0.71
C GLY A 49 10.34 -21.56 0.48
N LEU A 50 9.03 -21.74 0.70
CA LEU A 50 8.42 -22.54 1.75
C LEU A 50 7.62 -23.69 1.12
N LYS A 51 8.33 -24.73 0.67
CA LYS A 51 7.73 -25.86 -0.05
C LYS A 51 6.65 -26.56 0.79
N GLY A 52 5.46 -26.74 0.21
CA GLY A 52 4.37 -27.54 0.78
C GLY A 52 3.64 -26.94 2.00
N LYS A 53 4.04 -25.78 2.51
CA LYS A 53 3.50 -25.21 3.75
C LYS A 53 2.23 -24.37 3.57
N ALA A 54 1.97 -23.88 2.35
CA ALA A 54 0.85 -22.97 2.06
C ALA A 54 -0.55 -23.52 2.42
N PRO A 55 -0.90 -24.81 2.16
CA PRO A 55 -2.22 -25.33 2.54
C PRO A 55 -2.49 -25.27 4.04
N ARG A 56 -1.50 -25.60 4.89
CA ARG A 56 -1.64 -25.53 6.35
C ARG A 56 -1.68 -24.08 6.86
N ALA A 57 -0.93 -23.17 6.24
CA ALA A 57 -0.98 -21.75 6.56
C ALA A 57 -2.37 -21.14 6.24
N ASN A 58 -2.95 -21.51 5.11
CA ASN A 58 -4.31 -21.11 4.74
C ASN A 58 -5.37 -21.74 5.65
N ALA A 59 -5.22 -23.01 6.05
CA ALA A 59 -6.11 -23.66 7.02
C ALA A 59 -6.10 -22.91 8.37
N LEU A 60 -4.91 -22.60 8.92
CA LEU A 60 -4.78 -21.82 10.16
C LEU A 60 -5.35 -20.40 10.03
N LEU A 61 -5.15 -19.71 8.88
CA LEU A 61 -5.83 -18.43 8.62
C LEU A 61 -7.36 -18.56 8.66
N SER A 62 -7.91 -19.62 8.08
CA SER A 62 -9.36 -19.85 8.08
C SER A 62 -9.85 -20.17 9.50
N GLU A 63 -9.15 -21.02 10.26
CA GLU A 63 -9.41 -21.24 11.68
C GLU A 63 -9.40 -19.92 12.47
N PHE A 64 -8.49 -18.99 12.16
CA PHE A 64 -8.45 -17.66 12.79
C PHE A 64 -9.57 -16.70 12.35
N ARG A 65 -10.16 -16.86 11.16
CA ARG A 65 -11.29 -16.03 10.67
C ARG A 65 -12.62 -16.36 11.37
N GLU A 66 -12.78 -17.58 11.86
CA GLU A 66 -14.02 -18.05 12.51
C GLU A 66 -14.07 -17.71 14.02
N MET A 67 -13.01 -17.12 14.59
CA MET A 67 -12.93 -16.81 16.02
C MET A 67 -13.34 -15.36 16.32
N ASP A 68 -14.49 -15.20 16.97
CA ASP A 68 -15.08 -13.90 17.35
C ASP A 68 -14.22 -13.05 18.31
N LYS A 69 -13.29 -13.69 19.03
CA LYS A 69 -12.41 -13.11 20.06
C LYS A 69 -11.01 -13.71 19.96
N CYS A 70 -10.01 -13.01 20.47
CA CYS A 70 -8.64 -13.53 20.58
C CYS A 70 -8.47 -14.39 21.86
N PRO A 71 -8.44 -15.74 21.77
CA PRO A 71 -8.47 -16.60 22.96
C PRO A 71 -7.21 -16.47 23.83
N ARG A 72 -7.29 -16.96 25.06
CA ARG A 72 -6.15 -17.12 25.99
C ARG A 72 -5.93 -18.60 26.33
N THR A 73 -5.93 -19.46 25.31
CA THR A 73 -5.77 -20.91 25.45
C THR A 73 -4.44 -21.38 24.85
N ASP A 74 -3.86 -22.44 25.40
CA ASP A 74 -2.63 -23.04 24.85
C ASP A 74 -2.81 -23.58 23.43
N ILE A 75 -4.02 -24.02 23.08
CA ILE A 75 -4.37 -24.45 21.71
C ILE A 75 -4.19 -23.30 20.72
N PHE A 76 -4.74 -22.13 21.03
CA PHE A 76 -4.58 -20.93 20.19
C PHE A 76 -3.13 -20.46 20.12
N TYR A 77 -2.42 -20.54 21.24
CA TYR A 77 -0.98 -20.25 21.26
C TYR A 77 -0.19 -21.20 20.36
N HIS A 78 -0.51 -22.49 20.37
CA HIS A 78 0.10 -23.50 19.51
C HIS A 78 -0.23 -23.22 18.03
N GLN A 79 -1.47 -22.88 17.68
CA GLN A 79 -1.86 -22.50 16.32
C GLN A 79 -1.09 -21.26 15.82
N LEU A 80 -0.94 -20.22 16.64
CA LEU A 80 -0.10 -19.05 16.31
C LEU A 80 1.37 -19.42 16.12
N LYS A 81 1.92 -20.25 17.01
CA LYS A 81 3.31 -20.72 16.96
C LYS A 81 3.57 -21.57 15.72
N GLU A 82 2.64 -22.46 15.38
CA GLU A 82 2.65 -23.25 14.15
C GLU A 82 2.63 -22.33 12.93
N PHE A 83 1.66 -21.39 12.87
CA PHE A 83 1.52 -20.42 11.79
C PHE A 83 2.83 -19.65 11.54
N LEU A 84 3.41 -19.04 12.57
CA LEU A 84 4.69 -18.31 12.43
C LEU A 84 5.83 -19.23 11.96
N THR A 85 5.89 -20.48 12.44
CA THR A 85 6.91 -21.47 12.05
C THR A 85 6.74 -21.96 10.60
N ILE A 86 5.50 -22.01 10.09
CA ILE A 86 5.25 -22.43 8.71
C ILE A 86 5.34 -21.28 7.70
N THR A 87 5.11 -20.03 8.09
CA THR A 87 5.27 -18.86 7.20
C THR A 87 6.67 -18.24 7.20
N HIS A 88 7.61 -18.80 7.98
CA HIS A 88 9.00 -18.36 8.05
C HIS A 88 9.99 -19.44 7.63
N CYS A 89 11.15 -19.00 7.15
CA CYS A 89 12.30 -19.86 7.01
C CYS A 89 13.08 -19.95 8.32
N GLY A 90 13.89 -21.01 8.48
CA GLY A 90 14.67 -21.25 9.69
C GLY A 90 15.59 -20.09 10.10
N LYS A 91 16.01 -19.22 9.17
CA LYS A 91 16.82 -18.03 9.44
C LYS A 91 16.04 -16.83 9.99
N HIS A 92 14.71 -16.84 9.87
CA HIS A 92 13.85 -15.71 10.25
C HIS A 92 12.73 -16.08 11.23
N GLN A 93 12.55 -17.37 11.59
CA GLN A 93 11.53 -17.82 12.54
C GLN A 93 11.78 -17.34 13.99
N GLU A 94 13.03 -17.09 14.36
CA GLU A 94 13.43 -16.75 15.75
C GLU A 94 12.75 -15.47 16.26
N LYS A 95 12.76 -14.39 15.46
CA LYS A 95 12.20 -13.09 15.87
C LYS A 95 10.67 -13.10 16.06
N PRO A 96 9.85 -13.61 15.12
CA PRO A 96 8.42 -13.78 15.34
C PRO A 96 8.10 -14.63 16.57
N LEU A 97 8.84 -15.73 16.77
CA LEU A 97 8.61 -16.64 17.91
C LEU A 97 8.96 -15.99 19.25
N ALA A 98 10.09 -15.30 19.37
CA ALA A 98 10.45 -14.57 20.58
C ALA A 98 9.44 -13.46 20.92
N ARG A 99 8.89 -12.77 19.91
CA ARG A 99 7.84 -11.75 20.10
C ARG A 99 6.50 -12.37 20.49
N LEU A 100 6.18 -13.56 20.00
CA LEU A 100 5.01 -14.34 20.41
C LEU A 100 5.12 -14.82 21.87
N ASP A 101 6.29 -15.32 22.30
CA ASP A 101 6.55 -15.72 23.69
C ASP A 101 6.43 -14.51 24.65
N GLU A 102 6.92 -13.33 24.23
CA GLU A 102 6.82 -12.10 25.03
C GLU A 102 5.38 -11.55 25.11
N TRP A 103 4.66 -11.50 23.99
CA TRP A 103 3.24 -11.13 23.94
C TRP A 103 2.36 -12.05 24.81
N ARG A 104 2.67 -13.35 24.86
CA ARG A 104 2.00 -14.30 25.77
C ARG A 104 2.18 -13.90 27.22
N LYS A 105 3.41 -13.67 27.69
CA LYS A 105 3.70 -13.25 29.06
C LYS A 105 2.95 -11.98 29.44
N GLN A 106 2.91 -10.99 28.54
CA GLN A 106 2.20 -9.74 28.77
C GLN A 106 0.69 -9.96 28.98
N ARG A 107 0.06 -10.86 28.22
CA ARG A 107 -1.36 -11.23 28.40
C ARG A 107 -1.61 -12.02 29.70
N GLU A 108 -0.69 -12.88 30.11
CA GLU A 108 -0.74 -13.62 31.39
C GLU A 108 -0.57 -12.69 32.61
N GLN A 109 0.35 -11.72 32.52
CA GLN A 109 0.53 -10.68 33.55
C GLN A 109 -0.69 -9.77 33.65
N ALA A 110 -1.23 -9.29 32.52
CA ALA A 110 -2.44 -8.47 32.51
C ALA A 110 -3.67 -9.21 33.09
N ALA A 111 -3.80 -10.52 32.83
CA ALA A 111 -4.82 -11.35 33.47
C ALA A 111 -4.65 -11.41 35.00
N SER A 112 -3.41 -11.58 35.45
CA SER A 112 -3.06 -11.68 36.87
C SER A 112 -3.29 -10.37 37.64
N SER A 113 -3.10 -9.22 37.00
CA SER A 113 -3.36 -7.90 37.60
C SER A 113 -4.87 -7.63 37.75
N LEU A 114 -5.68 -7.87 36.72
CA LEU A 114 -7.15 -7.73 36.82
C LEU A 114 -7.76 -8.59 37.95
N SER A 115 -7.17 -9.77 38.20
CA SER A 115 -7.61 -10.65 39.28
C SER A 115 -7.29 -10.12 40.69
N LYS A 116 -6.37 -9.17 40.84
CA LYS A 116 -5.98 -8.60 42.15
C LYS A 116 -6.83 -7.39 42.54
N ASP A 117 -7.15 -6.51 41.60
CA ASP A 117 -7.91 -5.29 41.89
C ASP A 117 -9.36 -5.59 42.31
N THR A 118 -9.91 -6.73 41.87
CA THR A 118 -11.26 -7.20 42.29
C THR A 118 -11.30 -7.71 43.74
N SER A 119 -10.16 -7.91 44.41
CA SER A 119 -10.10 -8.48 45.77
C SER A 119 -10.03 -7.45 46.91
N SER A 120 -10.05 -6.14 46.60
CA SER A 120 -9.77 -5.07 47.58
C SER A 120 -10.99 -4.26 48.02
N THR A 121 -12.21 -4.81 47.95
CA THR A 121 -13.41 -4.23 48.59
C THR A 121 -14.38 -5.31 49.09
N ALA A 122 -14.04 -5.99 50.20
CA ALA A 122 -15.00 -6.78 50.99
C ALA A 122 -14.49 -7.04 52.42
N THR A 123 -14.57 -6.05 53.30
CA THR A 123 -14.45 -6.26 54.75
C THR A 123 -15.78 -6.82 55.27
N GLY A 124 -15.83 -8.09 55.72
CA GLY A 124 -17.09 -8.66 56.22
C GLY A 124 -17.14 -10.18 56.49
N THR A 125 -16.43 -10.63 57.52
CA THR A 125 -16.80 -11.74 58.45
C THR A 125 -17.47 -13.04 57.94
N ASP A 126 -16.70 -14.13 58.09
CA ASP A 126 -17.06 -15.44 58.70
C ASP A 126 -17.93 -16.52 58.02
N TYR A 127 -17.54 -17.77 58.34
CA TYR A 127 -18.28 -19.06 58.26
C TYR A 127 -18.67 -19.56 56.84
N PHE A 128 -18.17 -20.71 56.32
CA PHE A 128 -18.11 -22.04 56.95
C PHE A 128 -17.18 -23.05 56.21
N SER A 129 -17.02 -24.22 56.83
CA SER A 129 -16.10 -25.34 56.55
C SER A 129 -16.05 -25.98 55.14
N SER A 130 -14.83 -26.42 54.79
CA SER A 130 -14.40 -27.68 54.14
C SER A 130 -15.41 -28.65 53.48
N ILE A 131 -15.01 -29.16 52.31
CA ILE A 131 -14.93 -30.61 52.04
C ILE A 131 -13.75 -30.92 51.10
N ALA A 132 -13.22 -32.15 51.19
CA ALA A 132 -12.08 -32.67 50.45
C ALA A 132 -12.46 -33.88 49.57
N SER A 133 -11.45 -34.50 48.93
CA SER A 133 -11.49 -35.80 48.20
C SER A 133 -11.90 -35.75 46.72
N LEU A 134 -11.46 -36.66 45.83
CA LEU A 134 -10.19 -37.41 45.61
C LEU A 134 -10.40 -38.33 44.35
N SER A 135 -9.33 -38.96 43.86
CA SER A 135 -9.31 -40.13 42.93
C SER A 135 -9.67 -39.87 41.44
N GLU A 136 -8.81 -40.16 40.45
CA GLU A 136 -8.56 -41.46 39.73
C GLU A 136 -9.55 -41.70 38.56
N ALA A 137 -9.30 -42.48 37.49
CA ALA A 137 -8.09 -42.97 36.80
C ALA A 137 -8.54 -43.64 35.45
N GLY A 138 -7.60 -44.05 34.58
CA GLY A 138 -7.87 -44.84 33.36
C GLY A 138 -7.62 -44.06 32.05
N SER A 139 -6.60 -44.34 31.22
CA SER A 139 -6.07 -45.59 30.65
C SER A 139 -6.87 -46.12 29.45
N THR A 140 -6.32 -45.98 28.24
CA THR A 140 -5.92 -47.13 27.37
C THR A 140 -5.23 -46.64 26.09
N ALA A 141 -4.40 -47.51 25.49
CA ALA A 141 -3.61 -47.24 24.27
C ALA A 141 -4.24 -47.91 23.03
N THR A 142 -3.53 -47.81 21.88
CA THR A 142 -3.53 -48.69 20.67
C THR A 142 -3.73 -47.86 19.37
N SER A 143 -3.14 -48.15 18.19
CA SER A 143 -1.81 -48.63 17.79
C SER A 143 -1.73 -48.62 16.23
N ILE A 144 -0.53 -48.79 15.66
CA ILE A 144 -0.24 -49.32 14.31
C ILE A 144 -0.39 -48.37 13.08
N LEU A 145 0.70 -48.34 12.29
CA LEU A 145 0.94 -47.79 10.94
C LEU A 145 0.76 -48.91 9.86
N PRO A 146 1.29 -48.81 8.63
CA PRO A 146 1.10 -47.85 7.53
C PRO A 146 0.58 -48.55 6.25
N LEU A 147 0.43 -47.84 5.13
CA LEU A 147 0.67 -48.46 3.81
C LEU A 147 1.15 -47.45 2.75
N SER A 148 2.20 -47.82 2.03
CA SER A 148 2.67 -47.18 0.78
C SER A 148 1.84 -47.67 -0.42
N ILE A 149 1.94 -47.01 -1.59
CA ILE A 149 2.15 -47.64 -2.92
C ILE A 149 2.30 -46.59 -4.04
N GLU A 150 3.47 -46.65 -4.70
CA GLU A 150 3.80 -46.52 -6.14
C GLU A 150 3.49 -45.26 -7.00
N GLN A 151 4.60 -44.73 -7.56
CA GLN A 151 4.74 -44.14 -8.91
C GLN A 151 4.73 -45.25 -9.99
N PRO A 152 4.37 -45.00 -11.28
CA PRO A 152 5.11 -44.15 -12.24
C PRO A 152 4.18 -43.32 -13.19
N THR A 153 4.55 -42.69 -14.33
CA THR A 153 5.74 -42.77 -15.22
C THR A 153 6.04 -41.44 -15.97
N GLU A 154 7.10 -41.48 -16.77
CA GLU A 154 7.68 -40.56 -17.78
C GLU A 154 6.74 -39.79 -18.76
N HIS A 155 7.17 -38.58 -19.21
CA HIS A 155 7.95 -38.40 -20.45
C HIS A 155 8.45 -36.95 -20.71
N SER A 156 9.57 -36.86 -21.45
CA SER A 156 10.23 -35.68 -22.06
C SER A 156 9.81 -35.59 -23.57
N PRO A 157 10.23 -34.66 -24.47
CA PRO A 157 11.39 -33.75 -24.41
C PRO A 157 11.25 -32.33 -25.03
N ALA A 158 12.42 -31.67 -25.17
CA ALA A 158 12.70 -30.29 -25.59
C ALA A 158 12.52 -29.93 -27.08
N CYS A 159 12.60 -28.62 -27.39
CA CYS A 159 13.39 -27.97 -28.47
C CYS A 159 13.27 -26.41 -28.33
N GLN A 160 14.35 -25.60 -28.26
CA GLN A 160 15.31 -25.12 -29.27
C GLN A 160 14.92 -23.78 -29.96
N SER A 161 15.61 -22.68 -29.56
CA SER A 161 16.29 -21.68 -30.44
C SER A 161 15.41 -20.68 -31.29
N ILE A 162 15.86 -19.55 -31.92
CA ILE A 162 17.19 -18.89 -32.10
C ILE A 162 17.08 -17.43 -32.67
N ILE A 163 18.17 -16.61 -32.58
CA ILE A 163 18.61 -15.43 -33.40
C ILE A 163 17.87 -14.05 -33.39
N ASP A 164 18.57 -13.06 -32.78
CA ASP A 164 19.11 -11.76 -33.26
C ASP A 164 18.41 -10.73 -34.21
N SER A 165 18.67 -9.44 -33.88
CA SER A 165 19.54 -8.49 -34.64
C SER A 165 18.99 -7.17 -35.26
N LEU A 166 19.74 -6.08 -34.99
CA LEU A 166 20.02 -4.89 -35.84
C LEU A 166 18.85 -3.89 -36.15
N SER A 167 19.05 -2.60 -36.49
CA SER A 167 20.10 -1.60 -36.16
C SER A 167 19.74 -0.18 -36.66
N SER A 168 20.32 0.84 -36.02
CA SER A 168 20.87 2.09 -36.60
C SER A 168 20.01 3.20 -37.27
N SER A 169 20.32 4.44 -36.82
CA SER A 169 20.33 5.72 -37.58
C SER A 169 18.96 6.37 -37.96
N SER A 170 18.81 7.70 -38.16
CA SER A 170 19.78 8.75 -38.49
C SER A 170 19.44 10.17 -37.94
N ARG A 171 20.49 10.97 -37.78
CA ARG A 171 20.63 12.46 -37.80
C ARG A 171 19.49 13.32 -38.38
N SER A 172 19.29 14.53 -37.82
CA SER A 172 19.50 15.82 -38.56
C SER A 172 19.57 17.05 -37.63
N LEU A 173 19.96 18.20 -38.20
CA LEU A 173 20.36 19.48 -37.57
C LEU A 173 19.28 20.59 -37.66
N ARG A 174 19.62 21.78 -37.12
CA ARG A 174 19.01 23.13 -37.30
C ARG A 174 17.87 23.51 -36.34
N ASP A 175 17.67 24.76 -35.94
CA ASP A 175 18.52 25.97 -35.95
C ASP A 175 18.03 26.91 -34.81
N ALA A 176 18.81 27.92 -34.41
CA ALA A 176 18.39 28.94 -33.43
C ALA A 176 17.55 30.07 -34.09
N PRO A 177 16.85 30.94 -33.33
CA PRO A 177 17.54 32.16 -32.86
C PRO A 177 17.14 32.75 -31.48
N SER A 178 18.11 33.45 -30.90
CA SER A 178 18.11 34.68 -30.09
C SER A 178 16.83 35.28 -29.46
N ARG A 179 16.86 35.34 -28.12
CA ARG A 179 16.96 36.57 -27.27
C ARG A 179 16.14 37.82 -27.64
N GLU A 180 15.24 38.21 -26.74
CA GLU A 180 14.88 39.54 -26.18
C GLU A 180 13.71 39.29 -25.20
N GLN A 181 13.43 39.99 -24.09
CA GLN A 181 14.00 41.07 -23.28
C GLN A 181 13.19 41.01 -21.95
N ALA A 182 13.77 41.37 -20.80
CA ALA A 182 13.02 41.50 -19.55
C ALA A 182 12.61 42.96 -19.31
N PRO A 183 11.61 43.21 -18.46
CA PRO A 183 11.70 44.34 -17.55
C PRO A 183 11.60 43.91 -16.07
N GLU A 184 12.45 44.50 -15.25
CA GLU A 184 12.30 44.56 -13.80
C GLU A 184 11.06 45.40 -13.44
N ILE A 185 10.29 45.00 -12.43
CA ILE A 185 9.54 45.95 -11.59
C ILE A 185 9.76 45.59 -10.12
N THR A 186 10.26 46.58 -9.38
CA THR A 186 10.51 46.59 -7.94
C THR A 186 9.22 46.96 -7.18
N HIS A 187 8.90 46.31 -6.05
CA HIS A 187 8.76 46.93 -4.70
C HIS A 187 8.13 45.99 -3.66
N CYS A 188 8.32 46.34 -2.38
CA CYS A 188 8.07 45.59 -1.15
C CYS A 188 6.63 45.57 -0.60
N GLU A 189 6.44 44.61 0.32
CA GLU A 189 5.59 44.61 1.53
C GLU A 189 4.05 44.71 1.43
N ARG A 190 3.39 43.62 1.85
CA ARG A 190 2.74 43.57 3.18
C ARG A 190 2.56 42.14 3.66
N VAL A 191 2.79 41.89 4.95
CA VAL A 191 2.46 40.64 5.63
C VAL A 191 1.07 40.78 6.21
N GLU A 192 0.11 39.98 5.77
CA GLU A 192 -1.20 39.81 6.42
C GLU A 192 -1.44 38.31 6.64
N GLU A 193 -1.60 37.92 7.90
CA GLU A 193 -1.82 36.54 8.34
C GLU A 193 -3.23 36.12 7.94
N LEU A 194 -3.36 35.44 6.80
CA LEU A 194 -4.63 34.85 6.39
C LEU A 194 -4.79 33.47 7.03
N GLU A 195 -5.27 33.44 8.27
CA GLU A 195 -5.79 32.23 8.94
C GLU A 195 -6.98 31.66 8.15
N THR A 196 -6.68 30.96 7.07
CA THR A 196 -7.69 30.35 6.22
C THR A 196 -8.11 29.04 6.88
N SER A 197 -9.27 29.06 7.54
CA SER A 197 -9.91 27.87 8.09
C SER A 197 -10.06 26.79 7.01
N VAL A 198 -9.30 25.70 7.16
CA VAL A 198 -9.42 24.46 6.36
C VAL A 198 -9.87 23.33 7.28
N GLU A 199 -11.01 23.54 7.92
CA GLU A 199 -11.79 22.44 8.47
C GLU A 199 -12.51 21.72 7.32
N ASP A 200 -12.58 20.39 7.42
CA ASP A 200 -13.19 19.46 6.45
C ASP A 200 -12.48 19.27 5.09
N LEU A 201 -11.31 18.64 5.11
CA LEU A 201 -10.75 17.88 3.98
C LEU A 201 -11.01 16.37 4.16
N THR A 202 -12.26 15.96 4.43
CA THR A 202 -12.61 14.54 4.44
C THR A 202 -12.70 13.98 3.02
N LEU A 203 -11.84 13.00 2.72
CA LEU A 203 -11.90 12.23 1.47
C LEU A 203 -13.10 11.27 1.49
N SER A 204 -14.28 11.81 1.22
CA SER A 204 -15.54 11.07 1.07
C SER A 204 -15.41 10.06 -0.08
N THR A 205 -15.06 8.82 0.28
CA THR A 205 -14.85 7.73 -0.67
C THR A 205 -16.21 7.18 -1.10
N SER A 206 -16.73 7.66 -2.23
CA SER A 206 -18.06 7.25 -2.71
C SER A 206 -18.13 5.74 -2.97
N HIS A 207 -19.04 5.07 -2.27
CA HIS A 207 -19.30 3.65 -2.44
C HIS A 207 -20.25 3.42 -3.64
N HIS A 208 -19.67 3.14 -4.81
CA HIS A 208 -20.41 2.66 -5.97
C HIS A 208 -19.98 1.23 -6.33
N THR A 209 -20.65 0.26 -5.70
CA THR A 209 -20.53 -1.15 -6.02
C THR A 209 -21.24 -1.43 -7.35
N THR A 210 -20.50 -1.46 -8.46
CA THR A 210 -20.96 -2.19 -9.65
C THR A 210 -20.69 -3.67 -9.45
N ALA A 211 -21.74 -4.44 -9.18
CA ALA A 211 -21.66 -5.89 -9.20
C ALA A 211 -21.28 -6.37 -10.62
N SER A 212 -20.27 -7.22 -10.71
CA SER A 212 -19.94 -8.00 -11.90
C SER A 212 -19.40 -9.33 -11.41
N ASP A 213 -19.87 -10.42 -12.03
CA ASP A 213 -19.64 -11.78 -11.56
C ASP A 213 -18.17 -12.18 -11.43
N GLY A 214 -17.93 -13.14 -10.55
CA GLY A 214 -16.61 -13.72 -10.33
C GLY A 214 -16.16 -14.59 -11.50
N SER A 215 -15.35 -14.02 -12.39
CA SER A 215 -14.45 -14.77 -13.27
C SER A 215 -12.99 -14.51 -12.91
N CYS A 216 -12.23 -15.59 -12.81
CA CYS A 216 -10.77 -15.57 -12.63
C CYS A 216 -10.11 -15.01 -13.90
N HIS A 217 -9.94 -13.69 -13.95
CA HIS A 217 -9.22 -13.06 -15.05
C HIS A 217 -7.71 -13.15 -14.84
N ASP A 218 -7.06 -13.85 -15.78
CA ASP A 218 -5.66 -13.62 -16.15
C ASP A 218 -5.38 -12.11 -16.31
N GLU A 219 -4.10 -11.73 -16.24
CA GLU A 219 -3.64 -10.36 -16.45
C GLU A 219 -3.83 -9.93 -17.91
N ALA A 220 -5.07 -9.65 -18.29
CA ALA A 220 -5.47 -9.30 -19.65
C ALA A 220 -4.81 -7.98 -20.06
N GLU A 221 -3.80 -8.08 -20.93
CA GLU A 221 -3.20 -6.92 -21.56
C GLU A 221 -4.22 -6.26 -22.49
N VAL A 222 -4.66 -5.05 -22.13
CA VAL A 222 -5.61 -4.27 -22.91
C VAL A 222 -4.81 -3.40 -23.88
N ARG A 223 -5.04 -3.57 -25.18
CA ARG A 223 -4.53 -2.64 -26.19
C ARG A 223 -5.45 -1.42 -26.26
N ILE A 224 -4.88 -0.25 -25.97
CA ILE A 224 -5.59 1.02 -25.92
C ILE A 224 -5.15 1.87 -27.12
N THR A 225 -6.05 2.13 -28.07
CA THR A 225 -5.76 2.89 -29.28
C THR A 225 -5.08 4.23 -28.98
N GLY A 226 -3.96 4.51 -29.64
CA GLY A 226 -3.20 5.76 -29.50
C GLY A 226 -2.30 5.82 -28.25
N ILE A 227 -2.46 4.88 -27.31
CA ILE A 227 -1.61 4.75 -26.12
C ILE A 227 -0.74 3.51 -26.21
N GLY A 228 -1.28 2.35 -26.60
CA GLY A 228 -0.57 1.08 -26.79
C GLY A 228 -0.96 -0.02 -25.81
N LEU A 229 -0.04 -0.98 -25.62
CA LEU A 229 -0.28 -2.16 -24.78
C LEU A 229 -0.20 -1.78 -23.30
N ALA A 230 -1.26 -2.02 -22.54
CA ALA A 230 -1.36 -1.62 -21.15
C ALA A 230 -2.00 -2.69 -20.26
N SER A 231 -1.56 -2.78 -19.02
CA SER A 231 -2.19 -3.59 -17.98
C SER A 231 -2.61 -2.70 -16.81
N LEU A 232 -3.74 -3.00 -16.19
CA LEU A 232 -4.11 -2.39 -14.92
C LEU A 232 -3.16 -2.95 -13.85
N GLN A 233 -2.53 -2.11 -13.03
CA GLN A 233 -1.80 -2.63 -11.88
C GLN A 233 -2.80 -3.36 -10.97
N ARG A 234 -2.45 -4.59 -10.51
CA ARG A 234 -3.32 -5.40 -9.65
C ARG A 234 -3.94 -4.53 -8.57
N LYS A 235 -5.26 -4.64 -8.39
CA LYS A 235 -5.98 -3.99 -7.29
C LYS A 235 -5.39 -4.48 -5.97
N GLY A 236 -4.47 -3.71 -5.40
CA GLY A 236 -4.20 -3.79 -3.96
C GLY A 236 -5.49 -3.52 -3.20
N THR A 237 -5.57 -3.94 -1.94
CA THR A 237 -6.73 -3.61 -1.10
C THR A 237 -6.87 -2.09 -1.00
N LEU A 238 -8.10 -1.57 -1.13
CA LEU A 238 -8.40 -0.13 -1.11
C LEU A 238 -7.89 0.60 0.14
N ARG A 239 -7.53 -0.14 1.20
CA ARG A 239 -7.12 0.35 2.52
C ARG A 239 -5.61 0.37 2.79
N ASP A 240 -4.74 -0.13 1.90
CA ASP A 240 -3.29 -0.04 2.15
C ASP A 240 -2.77 1.39 1.88
N THR A 241 -2.91 2.26 2.87
CA THR A 241 -2.43 3.65 2.85
C THR A 241 -0.90 3.77 2.91
N SER A 242 -0.16 2.67 3.07
CA SER A 242 1.29 2.70 3.32
C SER A 242 2.08 3.45 2.24
N PRO A 243 1.83 3.31 0.92
CA PRO A 243 2.57 4.08 -0.08
C PRO A 243 2.21 5.57 -0.12
N VAL A 244 1.01 5.95 0.33
CA VAL A 244 0.61 7.35 0.46
C VAL A 244 1.38 7.97 1.64
N LEU A 245 1.29 7.37 2.83
CA LEU A 245 2.04 7.82 4.02
C LEU A 245 3.55 7.85 3.76
N LYS A 246 4.10 6.79 3.15
CA LYS A 246 5.52 6.71 2.78
C LYS A 246 5.96 7.83 1.82
N GLU A 247 5.11 8.25 0.89
CA GLU A 247 5.42 9.38 0.04
C GLU A 247 5.20 10.72 0.76
N ILE A 248 4.25 10.84 1.69
CA ILE A 248 4.05 12.06 2.52
C ILE A 248 5.29 12.35 3.38
N TYR A 249 5.73 11.39 4.19
CA TYR A 249 6.85 11.54 5.14
C TYR A 249 8.24 11.62 4.48
N LYS A 250 8.34 11.31 3.19
CA LYS A 250 9.60 11.41 2.43
C LYS A 250 9.99 12.87 2.22
N TYR A 251 11.25 13.21 2.54
CA TYR A 251 11.81 14.55 2.34
C TYR A 251 11.68 15.05 0.88
N LEU A 252 11.53 16.37 0.68
CA LEU A 252 11.57 16.94 -0.66
C LEU A 252 13.00 16.89 -1.21
N THR A 253 13.19 16.21 -2.34
CA THR A 253 14.44 16.25 -3.10
C THR A 253 14.66 17.62 -3.75
N GLY A 254 15.89 17.95 -4.15
CA GLY A 254 16.21 19.23 -4.80
C GLY A 254 15.47 19.49 -6.12
N GLU A 255 14.91 18.46 -6.78
CA GLU A 255 13.97 18.66 -7.91
C GLU A 255 12.53 18.93 -7.45
N GLU A 256 12.12 18.41 -6.29
CA GLU A 256 10.79 18.68 -5.71
C GLU A 256 10.72 20.06 -5.02
N GLN A 257 11.86 20.62 -4.62
CA GLN A 257 11.97 21.98 -4.09
C GLN A 257 11.88 23.06 -5.19
N LYS A 258 11.79 22.68 -6.47
CA LYS A 258 11.62 23.62 -7.58
C LYS A 258 10.15 23.87 -7.84
N GLU A 259 9.86 25.10 -8.28
CA GLU A 259 8.52 25.49 -8.70
C GLU A 259 8.06 24.75 -9.96
N GLY A 260 6.75 24.58 -10.05
CA GLY A 260 6.06 24.12 -11.24
C GLY A 260 4.56 24.05 -10.99
N ILE A 261 3.82 23.53 -11.97
CA ILE A 261 2.38 23.26 -11.87
C ILE A 261 2.12 21.75 -11.94
N VAL A 262 0.95 21.34 -11.46
CA VAL A 262 0.37 20.02 -11.72
C VAL A 262 -0.71 20.17 -12.79
N TYR A 263 -0.89 19.14 -13.61
CA TYR A 263 -1.91 19.13 -14.66
C TYR A 263 -2.51 17.75 -14.88
N VAL A 264 -3.75 17.74 -15.38
CA VAL A 264 -4.46 16.52 -15.78
C VAL A 264 -4.86 16.62 -17.25
N LEU A 265 -4.52 15.58 -18.01
CA LEU A 265 -4.99 15.40 -19.38
C LEU A 265 -6.06 14.30 -19.42
N GLU A 266 -7.11 14.50 -20.20
CA GLU A 266 -8.16 13.51 -20.49
C GLU A 266 -7.97 12.97 -21.91
N HIS A 267 -8.05 11.65 -22.11
CA HIS A 267 -8.02 11.05 -23.45
C HIS A 267 -9.30 11.40 -24.21
N VAL A 268 -9.17 11.88 -25.45
CA VAL A 268 -10.32 12.45 -26.19
C VAL A 268 -11.32 11.38 -26.67
N GLU A 269 -10.84 10.17 -26.97
CA GLU A 269 -11.67 9.05 -27.44
C GLU A 269 -12.12 8.09 -26.33
N ILE A 270 -11.39 8.06 -25.19
CA ILE A 270 -11.53 6.99 -24.18
C ILE A 270 -11.88 7.63 -22.84
N LYS A 271 -13.18 7.61 -22.53
CA LYS A 271 -13.72 8.19 -21.29
C LYS A 271 -13.14 7.47 -20.07
N GLY A 272 -12.83 8.25 -19.04
CA GLY A 272 -12.26 7.74 -17.78
C GLY A 272 -10.74 7.51 -17.80
N LEU A 273 -10.06 7.78 -18.93
CA LEU A 273 -8.61 7.61 -19.06
C LEU A 273 -7.89 8.95 -18.94
N PHE A 274 -7.10 9.10 -17.87
CA PHE A 274 -6.45 10.36 -17.51
C PHE A 274 -4.93 10.22 -17.36
N LYS A 275 -4.20 11.30 -17.63
CA LYS A 275 -2.77 11.43 -17.33
C LYS A 275 -2.54 12.51 -16.27
N VAL A 276 -1.87 12.17 -15.17
CA VAL A 276 -1.47 13.16 -14.13
C VAL A 276 0.01 13.51 -14.28
N GLY A 277 0.30 14.78 -14.61
CA GLY A 277 1.62 15.29 -14.90
C GLY A 277 2.02 16.51 -14.06
N CYS A 278 3.27 16.93 -14.22
CA CYS A 278 3.77 18.21 -13.70
C CYS A 278 4.78 18.78 -14.70
N THR A 279 4.98 20.10 -14.68
CA THR A 279 5.85 20.85 -15.60
C THR A 279 6.21 22.19 -14.96
N ARG A 280 7.26 22.87 -15.45
CA ARG A 280 7.60 24.25 -15.03
C ARG A 280 7.00 25.33 -15.96
N GLU A 281 6.47 24.90 -17.09
CA GLU A 281 5.70 25.69 -18.06
C GLU A 281 4.20 25.42 -17.90
N THR A 282 3.32 26.11 -18.63
CA THR A 282 1.88 25.77 -18.66
C THR A 282 1.62 24.36 -19.20
N ALA A 283 0.48 23.76 -18.86
CA ALA A 283 0.08 22.46 -19.37
C ALA A 283 -0.17 22.53 -20.89
N ALA A 284 -0.69 23.66 -21.39
CA ALA A 284 -0.82 23.92 -22.82
C ALA A 284 0.53 23.89 -23.56
N LYS A 285 1.56 24.61 -23.07
CA LYS A 285 2.92 24.55 -23.64
C LYS A 285 3.49 23.13 -23.58
N ARG A 286 3.32 22.45 -22.44
CA ARG A 286 3.80 21.07 -22.27
C ARG A 286 3.09 20.09 -23.22
N HIS A 287 1.80 20.24 -23.43
CA HIS A 287 0.99 19.40 -24.32
C HIS A 287 1.49 19.47 -25.78
N HIS A 288 1.77 20.67 -26.27
CA HIS A 288 2.25 20.92 -27.64
C HIS A 288 3.77 20.69 -27.84
N GLN A 289 4.52 20.35 -26.80
CA GLN A 289 5.96 20.17 -26.91
C GLN A 289 6.31 18.97 -27.84
N PRO A 290 7.19 19.15 -28.84
CA PRO A 290 7.57 18.10 -29.78
C PRO A 290 8.06 16.81 -29.10
N GLY A 291 7.67 15.66 -29.67
CA GLY A 291 8.05 14.34 -29.16
C GLY A 291 7.24 13.80 -27.98
N ASN A 292 6.22 14.53 -27.50
CA ASN A 292 5.28 14.00 -26.52
C ASN A 292 4.24 13.07 -27.16
N CYS A 293 4.28 11.79 -26.76
CA CYS A 293 3.34 10.73 -27.16
C CYS A 293 1.86 10.96 -26.78
N TYR A 294 1.55 11.99 -26.01
CA TYR A 294 0.19 12.30 -25.52
C TYR A 294 -0.37 13.60 -26.09
N GLY A 295 0.36 14.32 -26.96
CA GLY A 295 -0.05 15.63 -27.48
C GLY A 295 -1.17 15.62 -28.53
N THR A 296 -1.53 14.46 -29.09
CA THR A 296 -2.53 14.35 -30.17
C THR A 296 -3.90 13.88 -29.67
N ASN A 297 -3.94 12.92 -28.76
CA ASN A 297 -5.17 12.21 -28.36
C ASN A 297 -5.61 12.60 -26.93
N THR A 298 -5.13 13.72 -26.40
CA THR A 298 -5.56 14.23 -25.10
C THR A 298 -5.91 15.71 -25.15
N LYS A 299 -6.60 16.18 -24.10
CA LYS A 299 -6.86 17.59 -23.84
C LYS A 299 -6.57 17.91 -22.38
N VAL A 300 -6.11 19.12 -22.09
CA VAL A 300 -5.97 19.61 -20.71
C VAL A 300 -7.36 19.76 -20.09
N ILE A 301 -7.57 19.19 -18.90
CA ILE A 301 -8.82 19.36 -18.13
C ILE A 301 -8.60 19.99 -16.74
N HIS A 302 -7.34 20.10 -16.31
CA HIS A 302 -6.91 20.82 -15.11
C HIS A 302 -5.45 21.25 -15.25
N GLU A 303 -5.17 22.43 -14.74
CA GLU A 303 -3.85 23.06 -14.58
C GLU A 303 -3.94 23.88 -13.28
N THR A 304 -2.89 23.86 -12.45
CA THR A 304 -2.83 24.67 -11.22
C THR A 304 -3.08 26.14 -11.54
N THR A 305 -4.14 26.72 -10.96
CA THR A 305 -4.63 28.07 -11.31
C THR A 305 -3.82 29.19 -10.69
N ASP A 306 -3.24 28.95 -9.52
CA ASP A 306 -2.67 30.00 -8.67
C ASP A 306 -1.18 30.26 -8.98
N GLY A 307 -0.73 29.77 -10.14
CA GLY A 307 0.64 29.83 -10.63
C GLY A 307 1.52 28.64 -10.20
N PRO A 308 2.81 28.66 -10.61
CA PRO A 308 3.77 27.66 -10.17
C PRO A 308 4.02 27.70 -8.66
N PHE A 309 4.17 26.54 -8.03
CA PHE A 309 4.44 26.42 -6.60
C PHE A 309 5.56 25.41 -6.31
N VAL A 310 6.31 25.66 -5.24
CA VAL A 310 7.32 24.75 -4.70
C VAL A 310 6.64 23.45 -4.28
N GLY A 311 7.14 22.30 -4.74
CA GLY A 311 6.54 21.00 -4.41
C GLY A 311 5.60 20.44 -5.48
N ALA A 312 5.38 21.07 -6.64
CA ALA A 312 4.50 20.50 -7.67
C ALA A 312 4.87 19.05 -8.11
N GLN A 313 6.16 18.72 -8.16
CA GLN A 313 6.62 17.34 -8.42
C GLN A 313 6.31 16.38 -7.24
N LYS A 314 6.23 16.89 -6.00
CA LYS A 314 5.76 16.14 -4.83
C LYS A 314 4.25 15.91 -4.90
N ALA A 315 3.47 16.96 -5.18
CA ALA A 315 2.02 16.90 -5.36
C ALA A 315 1.64 15.86 -6.44
N LYS A 316 2.31 15.87 -7.60
CA LYS A 316 2.16 14.79 -8.59
C LYS A 316 2.40 13.39 -7.99
N ARG A 317 3.51 13.17 -7.26
CA ARG A 317 3.83 11.84 -6.70
C ARG A 317 2.78 11.37 -5.69
N LEU A 318 2.29 12.27 -4.84
CA LEU A 318 1.23 12.01 -3.87
C LEU A 318 -0.09 11.64 -4.57
N ALA A 319 -0.53 12.43 -5.56
CA ALA A 319 -1.73 12.11 -6.35
C ALA A 319 -1.59 10.74 -7.07
N GLN A 320 -0.42 10.43 -7.63
CA GLN A 320 -0.14 9.13 -8.24
C GLN A 320 -0.07 7.96 -7.23
N ALA A 321 0.22 8.23 -5.95
CA ALA A 321 0.20 7.24 -4.88
C ALA A 321 -1.22 6.96 -4.40
N ILE A 322 -2.06 8.00 -4.26
CA ILE A 322 -3.49 7.85 -3.92
C ILE A 322 -4.23 7.14 -5.05
N LEU A 323 -4.04 7.57 -6.30
CA LEU A 323 -4.67 6.97 -7.48
C LEU A 323 -4.08 5.60 -7.90
N ARG A 324 -3.20 4.98 -7.09
CA ARG A 324 -2.49 3.74 -7.45
C ARG A 324 -3.41 2.58 -7.88
N HIS A 325 -4.62 2.46 -7.31
CA HIS A 325 -5.58 1.39 -7.63
C HIS A 325 -6.23 1.57 -9.01
N HIS A 326 -6.20 2.80 -9.52
CA HIS A 326 -6.66 3.18 -10.84
C HIS A 326 -5.51 3.19 -11.86
N LYS A 327 -4.28 2.87 -11.42
CA LYS A 327 -3.07 3.10 -12.22
C LYS A 327 -2.95 2.09 -13.35
N LEU A 328 -2.88 2.65 -14.55
CA LEU A 328 -2.63 1.91 -15.78
C LEU A 328 -1.12 1.92 -16.07
N GLN A 329 -0.53 0.73 -16.18
CA GLN A 329 0.84 0.54 -16.60
C GLN A 329 0.88 0.29 -18.10
N VAL A 330 1.23 1.32 -18.89
CA VAL A 330 1.49 1.14 -20.32
C VAL A 330 2.87 0.51 -20.46
N ILE A 331 2.93 -0.68 -21.05
CA ILE A 331 4.15 -1.47 -21.21
C ILE A 331 4.94 -0.93 -22.41
N LYS A 332 4.26 -0.75 -23.55
CA LYS A 332 4.84 -0.25 -24.80
C LYS A 332 3.89 0.72 -25.47
N CYS A 333 4.29 1.99 -25.52
CA CYS A 333 3.50 3.02 -26.15
C CYS A 333 3.52 2.94 -27.68
N GLU A 334 2.37 3.10 -28.33
CA GLU A 334 2.27 3.15 -29.80
C GLU A 334 3.02 4.34 -30.40
N GLN A 335 2.98 5.50 -29.75
CA GLN A 335 3.55 6.76 -30.26
C GLN A 335 5.06 6.93 -30.00
N CYS A 336 5.60 6.38 -28.90
CA CYS A 336 7.02 6.55 -28.56
C CYS A 336 7.78 5.27 -28.17
N GLY A 337 7.15 4.09 -28.26
CA GLY A 337 7.76 2.79 -27.97
C GLY A 337 8.14 2.52 -26.51
N LYS A 338 7.93 3.47 -25.60
CA LYS A 338 8.34 3.41 -24.17
C LYS A 338 7.16 3.07 -23.27
N GLY A 339 7.44 2.60 -22.06
CA GLY A 339 6.41 2.43 -21.03
C GLY A 339 6.02 3.74 -20.33
N HIS A 340 4.82 3.81 -19.79
CA HIS A 340 4.30 4.95 -19.03
C HIS A 340 3.67 4.51 -17.71
N LYS A 341 3.84 5.33 -16.67
CA LYS A 341 3.31 5.08 -15.31
C LYS A 341 2.46 6.24 -14.79
N GLU A 342 2.07 7.17 -15.67
CA GLU A 342 1.30 8.37 -15.30
C GLU A 342 -0.15 8.33 -15.75
N TRP A 343 -0.64 7.18 -16.23
CA TRP A 343 -2.00 6.98 -16.72
C TRP A 343 -2.90 6.30 -15.68
N PHE A 344 -4.17 6.68 -15.66
CA PHE A 344 -5.16 6.25 -14.67
C PHE A 344 -6.52 6.01 -15.33
N TRP A 345 -7.18 4.92 -14.95
CA TRP A 345 -8.54 4.58 -15.34
C TRP A 345 -9.49 4.78 -14.15
N ALA A 346 -10.24 5.88 -14.14
CA ALA A 346 -11.05 6.33 -13.00
C ALA A 346 -12.25 7.19 -13.46
N GLN A 347 -13.07 7.64 -12.50
CA GLN A 347 -14.00 8.74 -12.74
C GLN A 347 -13.25 10.09 -12.78
N ARG A 348 -13.78 11.06 -13.52
CA ARG A 348 -13.13 12.37 -13.75
C ARG A 348 -12.97 13.13 -12.43
N GLU A 349 -14.02 13.13 -11.66
CA GLU A 349 -14.20 13.79 -10.36
C GLU A 349 -13.14 13.27 -9.39
N VAL A 350 -13.04 11.94 -9.23
CA VAL A 350 -12.04 11.27 -8.40
C VAL A 350 -10.60 11.70 -8.72
N VAL A 351 -10.24 11.84 -10.00
CA VAL A 351 -8.89 12.28 -10.40
C VAL A 351 -8.69 13.76 -10.10
N LEU A 352 -9.64 14.62 -10.47
CA LEU A 352 -9.54 16.06 -10.29
C LEU A 352 -9.51 16.46 -8.81
N ASP A 353 -10.38 15.87 -7.98
CA ASP A 353 -10.48 16.18 -6.57
C ASP A 353 -9.25 15.66 -5.81
N THR A 354 -8.76 14.46 -6.13
CA THR A 354 -7.48 13.97 -5.59
C THR A 354 -6.34 14.93 -5.89
N VAL A 355 -6.24 15.40 -7.15
CA VAL A 355 -5.19 16.33 -7.58
C VAL A 355 -5.31 17.67 -6.84
N LYS A 356 -6.50 18.27 -6.76
CA LYS A 356 -6.74 19.54 -6.05
C LYS A 356 -6.54 19.46 -4.53
N ILE A 357 -6.92 18.36 -3.89
CA ILE A 357 -6.66 18.13 -2.45
C ILE A 357 -5.16 18.09 -2.19
N VAL A 358 -4.42 17.37 -3.03
CA VAL A 358 -2.97 17.20 -2.90
C VAL A 358 -2.20 18.48 -3.26
N GLU A 359 -2.62 19.25 -4.26
CA GLU A 359 -2.06 20.57 -4.56
C GLU A 359 -2.18 21.50 -3.34
N ARG A 360 -3.39 21.67 -2.79
CA ARG A 360 -3.63 22.48 -1.59
C ARG A 360 -2.82 22.00 -0.38
N PHE A 361 -2.74 20.69 -0.16
CA PHE A 361 -1.92 20.13 0.92
C PHE A 361 -0.43 20.49 0.79
N VAL A 362 0.14 20.46 -0.42
CA VAL A 362 1.56 20.77 -0.64
C VAL A 362 1.83 22.28 -0.72
N GLN A 363 0.85 23.11 -1.11
CA GLN A 363 0.94 24.57 -1.13
C GLN A 363 0.87 25.21 0.26
N LEU A 364 0.21 24.56 1.22
CA LEU A 364 0.36 24.91 2.64
C LEU A 364 1.85 24.80 3.06
N PRO A 365 2.27 25.39 4.19
CA PRO A 365 3.58 25.14 4.79
C PRO A 365 3.70 23.71 5.39
N ALA A 366 3.25 22.71 4.63
CA ALA A 366 3.29 21.30 4.97
C ALA A 366 4.71 20.73 4.91
N TYR A 367 5.64 21.40 4.22
CA TYR A 367 7.06 21.05 4.25
C TYR A 367 7.90 22.23 4.76
N THR A 368 8.71 21.98 5.80
CA THR A 368 9.54 22.99 6.47
C THR A 368 10.99 22.52 6.58
N LEU A 369 11.93 23.47 6.64
CA LEU A 369 13.35 23.16 6.75
C LEU A 369 13.70 22.78 8.21
N GLN A 370 14.01 21.51 8.44
CA GLN A 370 14.41 20.96 9.73
C GLN A 370 15.66 20.10 9.55
N ASP A 371 16.69 20.29 10.38
CA ASP A 371 17.99 19.60 10.28
C ASP A 371 18.62 19.66 8.86
N GLY A 372 18.46 20.80 8.18
CA GLY A 372 18.94 21.00 6.81
C GLY A 372 18.17 20.19 5.73
N ARG A 373 16.98 19.67 6.05
CA ARG A 373 16.12 18.92 5.11
C ARG A 373 14.69 19.45 5.12
N MET A 374 14.04 19.48 3.97
CA MET A 374 12.62 19.77 3.88
C MET A 374 11.81 18.55 4.34
N LYS A 375 11.36 18.58 5.60
CA LYS A 375 10.53 17.54 6.25
C LYS A 375 9.08 17.97 6.30
N LEU A 376 8.17 17.03 6.58
CA LEU A 376 6.79 17.36 6.93
C LEU A 376 6.80 18.33 8.14
N SER A 377 5.99 19.38 8.13
CA SER A 377 5.88 20.31 9.26
C SER A 377 5.02 19.70 10.37
N PRO A 378 5.24 20.06 11.65
CA PRO A 378 4.44 19.53 12.76
C PRO A 378 2.93 19.80 12.57
N VAL A 379 2.57 20.95 11.99
CA VAL A 379 1.18 21.30 11.68
C VAL A 379 0.56 20.39 10.62
N ALA A 380 1.32 19.99 9.59
CA ALA A 380 0.84 19.03 8.61
C ALA A 380 0.86 17.59 9.13
N GLU A 381 1.80 17.25 10.01
CA GLU A 381 1.85 15.96 10.71
C GLU A 381 0.63 15.79 11.63
N GLU A 382 0.30 16.78 12.47
CA GLU A 382 -0.91 16.78 13.31
C GLU A 382 -2.20 16.68 12.47
N ARG A 383 -2.28 17.40 11.34
CA ARG A 383 -3.42 17.28 10.40
C ARG A 383 -3.50 15.89 9.78
N MET A 384 -2.37 15.28 9.41
CA MET A 384 -2.30 13.91 8.90
C MET A 384 -2.73 12.89 9.96
N GLU A 385 -2.24 13.01 11.19
CA GLU A 385 -2.65 12.15 12.31
C GLU A 385 -4.16 12.28 12.56
N LYS A 386 -4.70 13.49 12.62
CA LYS A 386 -6.16 13.70 12.75
C LYS A 386 -6.94 13.04 11.61
N MET A 387 -6.53 13.19 10.36
CA MET A 387 -7.18 12.52 9.22
C MET A 387 -7.06 10.99 9.24
N CYS A 388 -5.96 10.44 9.77
CA CYS A 388 -5.75 8.99 9.84
C CYS A 388 -6.32 8.33 11.11
N ASN A 389 -6.57 9.10 12.18
CA ASN A 389 -7.11 8.62 13.46
C ASN A 389 -8.65 8.61 13.51
N PHE A 390 -9.34 8.90 12.40
CA PHE A 390 -10.73 8.52 12.22
C PHE A 390 -10.82 7.02 11.89
N SER A 391 -10.96 6.19 12.92
CA SER A 391 -11.23 4.74 12.85
C SER A 391 -12.17 4.31 13.98
#